data_AF-A0A927B8W9-F1
#
_entry.id   AF-A0A927B8W9-F1
#
_cell.length_a   1.000
_cell.length_b   1.000
_cell.length_c   1.000
_cell.angle_alpha   90.00
_cell.angle_beta   90.00
_cell.angle_gamma   90.00
#
_symmetry.space_group_name_H-M   'P 1'
#
loop_
_entity.id
_entity.type
_entity.pdbx_description
1 polymer ?
#
loop_
_entity_poly.entity_id
_entity_poly.type
_entity_poly.pdbx_seq_one_letter_code
_entity_poly.pdbx_strand_id
1 'polypeptide(L)'
;MENESIKARILADYKTLLAIKYDSPLVIVDKLKLIGEHITQLGNAGPDEQANYTKAGELIESARSTEYVAFSQAQSDDEKEQRLADLKHKVAEACQLLAIHS
;
A
#
# COMPACT_ATOMS: atom_id res chain seq x y z
N MET A 1 -0.15 9.34 20.19
CA MET A 1 1.11 9.86 19.60
C MET A 1 1.78 8.81 18.72
N GLU A 2 1.86 7.55 19.14
CA GLU A 2 2.48 6.47 18.35
C GLU A 2 1.73 6.18 17.03
N ASN A 3 0.40 6.06 17.06
CA ASN A 3 -0.41 5.80 15.84
C ASN A 3 -0.26 6.89 14.78
N GLU A 4 -0.27 8.17 15.17
CA GLU A 4 -0.06 9.28 14.23
C GLU A 4 1.32 9.25 13.58
N SER A 5 2.36 8.88 14.35
CA SER A 5 3.69 8.69 13.80
C SER A 5 3.75 7.53 12.79
N ILE A 6 3.02 6.44 13.03
CA ILE A 6 2.97 5.30 12.09
C ILE A 6 2.16 5.68 10.84
N LYS A 7 1.01 6.35 11.00
CA LYS A 7 0.20 6.89 9.89
C LYS A 7 1.02 7.83 9.00
N ALA A 8 1.89 8.68 9.58
CA ALA A 8 2.79 9.54 8.83
C ALA A 8 3.83 8.76 8.00
N ARG A 9 4.35 7.63 8.51
CA ARG A 9 5.28 6.76 7.75
C ARG A 9 4.56 6.09 6.59
N ILE A 10 3.35 5.57 6.81
CA ILE A 10 2.51 5.02 5.75
C ILE A 10 2.27 6.06 4.65
N LEU A 11 1.94 7.31 5.02
CA LEU A 11 1.75 8.39 4.05
C LEU A 11 3.01 8.68 3.23
N ALA A 12 4.18 8.69 3.87
CA ALA A 12 5.45 8.92 3.18
C ALA A 12 5.77 7.81 2.18
N ASP A 13 5.58 6.55 2.56
CA ASP A 13 5.77 5.40 1.67
C ASP A 13 4.76 5.39 0.54
N TYR A 14 3.49 5.72 0.81
CA TYR A 14 2.45 5.83 -0.20
C TYR A 14 2.74 6.95 -1.21
N LYS A 15 3.16 8.14 -0.76
CA LYS A 15 3.57 9.23 -1.66
C LYS A 15 4.74 8.82 -2.55
N THR A 16 5.68 8.07 -1.99
CA THR A 16 6.78 7.51 -2.78
C THR A 16 6.25 6.53 -3.82
N LEU A 17 5.36 5.62 -3.44
CA LEU A 17 4.73 4.67 -4.35
C LEU A 17 4.01 5.37 -5.51
N LEU A 18 3.27 6.45 -5.24
CA LEU A 18 2.58 7.23 -6.28
C LEU A 18 3.53 7.78 -7.34
N ALA A 19 4.73 8.21 -6.94
CA ALA A 19 5.74 8.79 -7.84
C ALA A 19 6.51 7.75 -8.66
N ILE A 20 6.50 6.47 -8.26
CA ILE A 20 7.23 5.40 -8.96
C ILE A 20 6.56 5.05 -10.29
N LYS A 21 7.37 4.84 -11.33
CA LYS A 21 6.95 4.30 -12.64
C LYS A 21 7.14 2.78 -12.68
N TYR A 22 6.62 2.12 -13.71
CA TYR A 22 6.70 0.67 -13.87
C TYR A 22 8.12 0.12 -14.06
N ASP A 23 9.10 1.00 -14.33
CA ASP A 23 10.51 0.65 -14.54
C ASP A 23 11.24 0.20 -13.27
N SER A 24 10.61 0.35 -12.10
CA SER A 24 11.22 0.11 -10.79
C SER A 24 10.45 -0.93 -9.95
N PRO A 25 10.30 -2.18 -10.43
CA PRO A 25 9.47 -3.21 -9.79
C PRO A 25 9.92 -3.55 -8.36
N LEU A 26 11.24 -3.56 -8.11
CA LEU A 26 11.80 -3.80 -6.78
C LEU A 26 11.40 -2.71 -5.77
N VAL A 27 11.36 -1.45 -6.22
CA VAL A 27 10.96 -0.33 -5.35
C VAL A 27 9.46 -0.40 -5.05
N ILE A 28 8.64 -0.84 -6.01
CA ILE A 28 7.20 -1.05 -5.80
C ILE A 28 6.97 -2.11 -4.71
N VAL A 29 7.59 -3.29 -4.83
CA VAL A 29 7.38 -4.38 -3.85
C VAL A 29 7.90 -4.00 -2.45
N ASP A 30 9.03 -3.29 -2.38
CA ASP A 30 9.57 -2.80 -1.11
C ASP A 30 8.62 -1.80 -0.43
N LYS A 31 8.02 -0.88 -1.21
CA LYS A 31 7.04 0.07 -0.67
C LYS A 31 5.76 -0.61 -0.18
N LEU A 32 5.26 -1.60 -0.91
CA LEU A 32 4.12 -2.38 -0.45
C LEU A 32 4.42 -3.13 0.86
N LYS A 33 5.62 -3.71 0.97
CA LYS A 33 6.07 -4.38 2.20
C LYS A 33 6.12 -3.43 3.38
N LEU A 34 6.77 -2.27 3.23
CA LEU A 34 6.88 -1.26 4.30
C LEU A 34 5.51 -0.76 4.75
N ILE A 35 4.60 -0.47 3.82
CA ILE A 35 3.24 -0.06 4.15
C ILE A 35 2.53 -1.16 4.96
N GLY A 36 2.63 -2.43 4.55
CA GLY A 36 2.03 -3.55 5.27
C GLY A 36 2.59 -3.74 6.69
N GLU A 37 3.91 -3.59 6.86
CA GLU A 37 4.57 -3.63 8.17
C GLU A 37 4.08 -2.53 9.08
N HIS A 38 3.94 -1.30 8.57
CA HIS A 38 3.42 -0.18 9.34
C HIS A 38 1.94 -0.36 9.71
N ILE A 39 1.11 -0.94 8.83
CA ILE A 39 -0.30 -1.25 9.17
C ILE A 39 -0.37 -2.31 10.28
N THR A 40 0.51 -3.30 10.25
CA THR A 40 0.60 -4.31 11.31
C THR A 40 1.00 -3.67 12.64
N GLN A 41 1.90 -2.67 12.62
CA GLN A 41 2.26 -1.91 13.82
C GLN A 41 1.06 -1.11 14.37
N LEU A 42 0.22 -0.52 13.51
CA LEU A 42 -1.03 0.13 13.95
C LEU A 42 -1.97 -0.83 14.67
N GLY A 43 -2.17 -2.03 14.11
CA GLY A 43 -3.01 -3.07 14.72
C GLY A 43 -2.50 -3.60 16.06
N ASN A 44 -1.21 -3.41 16.36
CA ASN A 44 -0.62 -3.80 17.64
C ASN A 44 -0.63 -2.67 18.68
N ALA A 45 -0.82 -1.41 18.25
CA ALA A 45 -0.76 -0.24 19.12
C ALA A 45 -2.07 0.04 19.89
N GLY A 46 -3.18 -0.59 19.52
CA GLY A 46 -4.43 -0.56 20.28
C GLY A 46 -5.65 -1.11 19.51
N PRO A 47 -6.75 -1.43 20.21
CA PRO A 47 -7.96 -2.01 19.61
C PRO A 47 -8.84 -1.00 18.86
N ASP A 48 -8.59 0.30 19.02
CA ASP A 48 -9.34 1.34 18.32
C ASP A 48 -9.11 1.24 16.81
N GLU A 49 -10.19 1.15 16.03
CA GLU A 49 -10.14 1.00 14.56
C GLU A 49 -9.55 -0.34 14.07
N GLN A 50 -9.47 -1.39 14.92
CA GLN A 50 -8.88 -2.69 14.55
C GLN A 50 -9.48 -3.30 13.28
N ALA A 51 -10.79 -3.12 13.04
CA ALA A 51 -11.45 -3.56 11.81
C ALA A 51 -10.90 -2.84 10.57
N ASN A 52 -10.63 -1.53 10.67
CA ASN A 52 -10.03 -0.74 9.60
C ASN A 52 -8.57 -1.15 9.38
N TYR A 53 -7.80 -1.40 10.43
CA TYR A 53 -6.41 -1.88 10.32
C TYR A 53 -6.32 -3.25 9.66
N THR A 54 -7.20 -4.17 10.07
CA THR A 54 -7.29 -5.50 9.46
C THR A 54 -7.63 -5.37 7.98
N LYS A 55 -8.64 -4.55 7.66
CA LYS A 55 -9.07 -4.37 6.27
C LYS A 55 -8.02 -3.68 5.40
N ALA A 56 -7.33 -2.68 5.93
CA ALA A 56 -6.21 -2.05 5.25
C ALA A 56 -5.06 -3.03 5.02
N GLY A 57 -4.77 -3.91 5.99
CA GLY A 57 -3.78 -4.98 5.85
C GLY A 57 -4.13 -5.97 4.74
N GLU A 58 -5.40 -6.42 4.67
CA GLU A 58 -5.90 -7.27 3.58
C GLU A 58 -5.74 -6.62 2.20
N LEU A 59 -6.03 -5.31 2.09
CA LEU A 59 -5.87 -4.59 0.83
C LEU A 59 -4.40 -4.52 0.40
N ILE A 60 -3.48 -4.29 1.33
CA ILE A 60 -2.04 -4.30 1.01
C ILE A 60 -1.55 -5.70 0.67
N GLU A 61 -2.04 -6.74 1.34
CA GLU A 61 -1.66 -8.11 1.02
C GLU A 61 -2.22 -8.54 -0.35
N SER A 62 -3.43 -8.13 -0.70
CA SER A 62 -3.94 -8.23 -2.07
C SER A 62 -2.96 -7.56 -3.02
N ALA A 63 -2.65 -6.27 -2.79
CA ALA A 63 -1.78 -5.49 -3.66
C ALA A 63 -0.41 -6.16 -3.90
N ARG A 64 0.14 -6.82 -2.87
CA ARG A 64 1.41 -7.56 -2.92
C ARG A 64 1.34 -8.90 -3.64
N SER A 65 0.21 -9.60 -3.55
CA SER A 65 0.08 -10.98 -4.03
C SER A 65 -0.64 -11.06 -5.38
N THR A 66 -1.69 -10.29 -5.59
CA THR A 66 -2.56 -10.35 -6.77
C THR A 66 -2.19 -9.25 -7.75
N GLU A 67 -2.30 -7.99 -7.34
CA GLU A 67 -2.05 -6.85 -8.25
C GLU A 67 -0.57 -6.77 -8.67
N TYR A 68 0.37 -7.01 -7.76
CA TYR A 68 1.79 -7.03 -8.12
C TYR A 68 2.16 -8.19 -9.05
N VAL A 69 1.54 -9.37 -8.90
CA VAL A 69 1.75 -10.49 -9.83
C VAL A 69 1.22 -10.12 -11.21
N ALA A 70 0.00 -9.57 -11.29
CA ALA A 70 -0.57 -9.10 -12.56
C ALA A 70 0.30 -8.02 -13.22
N PHE A 71 0.85 -7.09 -12.42
CA PHE A 71 1.83 -6.09 -12.88
C PHE A 71 3.11 -6.74 -13.40
N SER A 72 3.68 -7.72 -12.69
CA SER A 72 4.91 -8.39 -13.08
C SER A 72 4.78 -9.25 -14.35
N GLN A 73 3.56 -9.72 -14.64
CA GLN A 73 3.24 -10.55 -15.80
C GLN A 73 2.78 -9.76 -17.03
N ALA A 74 2.57 -8.45 -16.89
CA ALA A 74 2.18 -7.57 -17.99
C ALA A 74 3.25 -7.55 -19.09
N GLN A 75 2.84 -7.71 -20.34
CA GLN A 75 3.76 -7.91 -21.47
C GLN A 75 4.05 -6.62 -22.24
N SER A 76 3.12 -5.66 -22.19
CA SER A 76 3.28 -4.34 -22.80
C SER A 76 3.44 -3.24 -21.74
N ASP A 77 4.02 -2.11 -22.15
CA ASP A 77 4.19 -0.96 -21.25
C ASP A 77 2.84 -0.34 -20.87
N ASP A 78 1.88 -0.31 -21.79
CA ASP A 78 0.50 0.13 -21.51
C ASP A 78 -0.17 -0.76 -20.44
N GLU A 79 -0.01 -2.09 -20.54
CA GLU A 79 -0.51 -3.01 -19.50
C GLU A 79 0.21 -2.80 -18.17
N LYS A 80 1.53 -2.59 -18.16
CA LYS A 80 2.27 -2.33 -16.92
C LYS A 80 1.81 -1.03 -16.26
N GLU A 81 1.56 0.02 -17.04
CA GLU A 81 1.01 1.28 -16.52
C GLU A 81 -0.38 1.08 -15.91
N GLN A 82 -1.27 0.37 -16.62
CA GLN A 82 -2.61 0.09 -16.11
C GLN A 82 -2.55 -0.77 -14.84
N ARG A 83 -1.75 -1.84 -14.82
CA ARG A 83 -1.63 -2.71 -13.63
C ARG A 83 -0.98 -2.00 -12.46
N LEU A 84 -0.03 -1.11 -12.71
CA LEU A 84 0.54 -0.25 -11.67
C LEU A 84 -0.50 0.73 -11.13
N ALA A 85 -1.38 1.27 -11.97
CA ALA A 85 -2.48 2.12 -11.53
C ALA A 85 -3.47 1.35 -10.65
N ASP A 86 -3.86 0.14 -11.04
CA ASP A 86 -4.74 -0.74 -10.25
C ASP A 86 -4.12 -1.05 -8.88
N LEU A 87 -2.83 -1.37 -8.84
CA LEU A 87 -2.06 -1.61 -7.62
C LEU A 87 -2.04 -0.36 -6.73
N LYS A 88 -1.77 0.82 -7.29
CA LYS A 88 -1.77 2.09 -6.55
C LYS A 88 -3.15 2.43 -6.01
N HIS A 89 -4.22 2.10 -6.74
CA HIS A 89 -5.60 2.29 -6.29
C HIS A 89 -5.88 1.45 -5.04
N LYS A 90 -5.43 0.19 -5.03
CA LYS A 90 -5.59 -0.70 -3.86
C LYS A 90 -4.93 -0.15 -2.60
N VAL A 91 -3.72 0.42 -2.76
CA VAL A 91 -3.00 1.07 -1.66
C VAL A 91 -3.70 2.37 -1.22
N ALA A 92 -4.31 3.10 -2.16
CA ALA A 92 -5.10 4.28 -1.84
C ALA A 92 -6.33 3.93 -0.98
N GLU A 93 -7.06 2.87 -1.33
CA GLU A 93 -8.18 2.35 -0.52
C GLU A 93 -7.72 2.01 0.91
N ALA A 94 -6.57 1.34 1.05
CA ALA A 94 -5.99 1.04 2.35
C ALA A 94 -5.69 2.31 3.16
N CYS A 95 -5.08 3.34 2.53
CA CYS A 95 -4.77 4.60 3.19
C CYS A 95 -6.04 5.39 3.60
N GLN A 96 -7.11 5.32 2.81
CA GLN A 96 -8.41 5.93 3.13
C GLN A 96 -9.03 5.31 4.39
N LEU A 97 -8.98 3.98 4.54
CA LEU A 97 -9.48 3.30 5.75
C LEU A 97 -8.75 3.72 7.02
N LEU A 98 -7.49 4.12 6.89
CA LEU A 98 -6.65 4.58 8.01
C LEU A 98 -6.82 6.08 8.31
N ALA A 99 -7.69 6.78 7.56
CA ALA A 99 -7.89 8.22 7.61
C ALA A 99 -6.61 9.04 7.35
N ILE A 100 -5.68 8.50 6.55
CA ILE A 100 -4.36 9.11 6.26
C ILE A 100 -4.44 10.28 5.25
N HIS A 101 -5.65 10.62 4.80
CA HIS A 101 -5.93 11.71 3.86
C HIS A 101 -6.77 12.85 4.45
N SER A 102 -6.83 12.93 5.79
CA SER A 102 -7.54 13.98 6.53
C SER A 102 -6.66 15.22 6.71
#